data_AF-A0A377AIE3-F1
#
_entry.id   AF-A0A377AIE3-F1
#
_cell.length_a   1.000
_cell.length_b   1.000
_cell.length_c   1.000
_cell.angle_alpha   90.00
_cell.angle_beta   90.00
_cell.angle_gamma   90.00
#
_symmetry.space_group_name_H-M   'P 1'
#
loop_
_entity.id
_entity.type
_entity.pdbx_description
1 polymer ?
#
loop_
_entity_poly.entity_id
_entity_poly.type
_entity_poly.pdbx_seq_one_letter_code
_entity_poly.pdbx_strand_id
1 'polypeptide(L)'
;MDYFTLFGLPARYQLDTQALSLRFQDLQRQYHPDKFASGSQAEQLAAVQQSATINQAWQTLRHPLMRAEYCFLCTALISPASSILCATPRS
;
A
#
# COMPACT_ATOMS: atom_id res chain seq x y z
N MET A 1 0.15 4.86 -7.17
CA MET A 1 -1.11 4.48 -6.48
C MET A 1 -0.73 4.03 -5.08
N ASP A 2 -1.29 4.64 -4.04
CA ASP A 2 -1.02 4.23 -2.66
C ASP A 2 -1.62 2.85 -2.34
N TYR A 3 -1.00 2.12 -1.41
CA TYR A 3 -1.47 0.81 -0.96
C TYR A 3 -2.84 0.90 -0.30
N PHE A 4 -3.12 1.97 0.44
CA PHE A 4 -4.43 2.20 1.04
C PHE A 4 -5.54 2.33 -0.02
N THR A 5 -5.28 3.11 -1.07
CA THR A 5 -6.20 3.29 -2.20
C THR A 5 -6.42 1.98 -2.96
N LEU A 6 -5.37 1.16 -3.12
CA LEU A 6 -5.47 -0.15 -3.76
C LEU A 6 -6.44 -1.09 -3.01
N PHE A 7 -6.45 -1.06 -1.67
CA PHE A 7 -7.40 -1.86 -0.88
C PHE A 7 -8.73 -1.16 -0.61
N GLY A 8 -8.92 0.07 -1.08
CA GLY A 8 -10.10 0.89 -0.78
C GLY A 8 -10.22 1.23 0.71
N LEU A 9 -9.10 1.35 1.40
CA LEU A 9 -9.03 1.64 2.84
C LEU A 9 -8.57 3.08 3.07
N PRO A 10 -9.00 3.72 4.18
CA PRO A 10 -8.48 5.03 4.55
C PRO A 10 -7.00 4.94 4.93
N ALA A 11 -6.22 5.94 4.52
CA ALA A 11 -4.80 6.07 4.83
C ALA A 11 -4.59 6.46 6.31
N ARG A 12 -4.68 5.47 7.21
CA ARG A 12 -4.48 5.63 8.65
C ARG A 12 -3.69 4.47 9.24
N TYR A 13 -2.98 4.75 10.33
CA TYR A 13 -2.22 3.73 11.05
C TYR A 13 -3.13 2.67 11.70
N GLN A 14 -4.26 3.10 12.29
CA GLN A 14 -5.27 2.18 12.80
C GLN A 14 -6.05 1.57 11.64
N LEU A 15 -5.63 0.36 11.25
CA LEU A 15 -6.19 -0.37 10.13
C LEU A 15 -6.71 -1.72 10.62
N ASP A 16 -7.94 -2.05 10.19
CA ASP A 16 -8.57 -3.33 10.49
C ASP A 16 -7.94 -4.43 9.63
N THR A 17 -7.15 -5.29 10.27
CA THR A 17 -6.45 -6.40 9.62
C THR A 17 -7.40 -7.46 9.06
N GLN A 18 -8.62 -7.57 9.60
CA GLN A 18 -9.65 -8.46 9.05
C GLN A 18 -10.19 -7.91 7.74
N ALA A 19 -10.57 -6.63 7.72
CA ALA A 19 -11.00 -5.95 6.49
C ALA A 19 -9.90 -5.97 5.42
N LEU A 20 -8.64 -5.76 5.80
CA LEU A 20 -7.48 -5.87 4.88
C LEU A 20 -7.38 -7.27 4.28
N SER A 21 -7.50 -8.31 5.10
CA SER A 21 -7.39 -9.70 4.63
C SER A 21 -8.54 -10.08 3.68
N LEU A 22 -9.77 -9.62 3.96
CA LEU A 22 -10.92 -9.82 3.08
C LEU A 22 -10.71 -9.12 1.73
N ARG A 23 -10.26 -7.86 1.73
CA ARG A 23 -9.97 -7.10 0.50
C ARG A 23 -8.83 -7.71 -0.29
N PHE A 24 -7.80 -8.20 0.39
CA PHE A 24 -6.69 -8.90 -0.24
C PHE A 24 -7.15 -10.18 -0.95
N GLN A 25 -7.95 -11.02 -0.29
CA GLN A 25 -8.49 -12.24 -0.91
C GLN A 25 -9.36 -11.92 -2.12
N ASP A 26 -10.19 -10.89 -2.05
CA ASP A 26 -11.04 -10.45 -3.16
C ASP A 26 -10.21 -9.99 -4.36
N LEU A 27 -9.22 -9.11 -4.14
CA LEU A 27 -8.30 -8.65 -5.19
C LEU A 27 -7.47 -9.79 -5.77
N GLN A 28 -6.96 -10.69 -4.93
CA GLN A 28 -6.17 -11.83 -5.38
C GLN A 28 -7.00 -12.76 -6.25
N ARG A 29 -8.31 -12.94 -5.97
CA ARG A 29 -9.21 -13.71 -6.84
C ARG A 29 -9.54 -12.98 -8.15
N GLN A 30 -9.64 -11.66 -8.12
CA GLN A 30 -9.90 -10.86 -9.32
C GLN A 30 -8.70 -10.85 -10.28
N TYR A 31 -7.50 -10.65 -9.74
CA TYR A 31 -6.25 -10.43 -10.47
C TYR A 31 -5.29 -11.63 -10.43
N HIS A 32 -5.77 -12.83 -10.08
CA HIS A 32 -4.93 -14.02 -10.02
C HIS A 32 -4.30 -14.31 -11.40
N PRO A 33 -2.98 -14.58 -11.49
CA PRO A 33 -2.31 -14.81 -12.78
C PRO A 33 -2.91 -16.01 -13.54
N ASP A 34 -3.47 -16.99 -12.82
CA ASP A 34 -4.14 -18.15 -13.41
C ASP A 34 -5.33 -17.77 -14.31
N LYS A 35 -6.05 -16.68 -14.00
CA LYS A 35 -7.15 -16.19 -14.84
C LYS A 35 -6.67 -15.62 -16.17
N PHE A 36 -5.42 -15.19 -16.24
CA PHE A 36 -4.79 -14.62 -17.43
C PHE A 36 -3.83 -15.61 -18.09
N ALA A 37 -3.70 -16.84 -17.57
CA ALA A 37 -2.84 -17.88 -18.12
C ALA A 37 -3.23 -18.27 -19.57
N SER A 38 -4.50 -18.09 -19.94
CA SER A 38 -4.98 -18.28 -21.31
C SER A 38 -4.88 -17.04 -22.21
N GLY A 39 -4.45 -15.90 -21.66
CA GLY A 39 -4.25 -14.65 -22.39
C GLY A 39 -2.90 -14.57 -23.10
N SER A 40 -2.65 -13.46 -23.78
CA SER A 40 -1.37 -13.16 -24.40
C SER A 40 -0.25 -13.05 -23.36
N GLN A 41 1.00 -13.20 -23.81
CA GLN A 41 2.17 -13.09 -22.93
C GLN A 41 2.24 -11.73 -22.21
N ALA A 42 1.78 -10.65 -22.87
CA ALA A 42 1.69 -9.32 -22.28
C ALA A 42 0.65 -9.26 -21.15
N GLU A 43 -0.52 -9.89 -21.33
CA GLU A 43 -1.56 -9.97 -20.29
C GLU A 43 -1.13 -10.81 -19.10
N GLN A 44 -0.41 -11.92 -19.35
CA GLN A 44 0.18 -12.74 -18.29
C GLN A 44 1.19 -11.95 -17.46
N LEU A 45 2.11 -11.24 -18.12
CA LEU A 45 3.11 -10.39 -17.44
C LEU A 45 2.44 -9.28 -16.63
N ALA A 46 1.43 -8.62 -17.19
CA ALA A 46 0.66 -7.59 -16.49
C ALA A 46 -0.04 -8.17 -15.25
N ALA A 47 -0.68 -9.34 -15.36
CA ALA A 47 -1.35 -10.00 -14.24
C ALA A 47 -0.37 -10.39 -13.13
N VAL A 48 0.83 -10.87 -13.49
CA VAL A 48 1.90 -11.19 -12.53
C VAL A 48 2.39 -9.92 -11.81
N GLN A 49 2.64 -8.83 -12.53
CA GLN A 49 3.04 -7.55 -11.91
C GLN A 49 1.95 -6.99 -10.99
N GLN A 50 0.69 -7.08 -11.41
CA GLN A 50 -0.46 -6.65 -10.60
C GLN A 50 -0.54 -7.46 -9.31
N SER A 51 -0.48 -8.80 -9.41
CA SER A 51 -0.49 -9.69 -8.25
C SER A 51 0.70 -9.47 -7.31
N ALA A 52 1.90 -9.25 -7.85
CA ALA A 52 3.07 -8.92 -7.05
C ALA A 52 2.88 -7.61 -6.26
N THR A 53 2.30 -6.59 -6.90
CA THR A 53 1.99 -5.31 -6.26
C THR A 53 0.98 -5.47 -5.12
N ILE A 54 -0.09 -6.26 -5.34
CA ILE A 54 -1.11 -6.55 -4.32
C ILE A 54 -0.48 -7.28 -3.11
N ASN A 55 0.39 -8.27 -3.37
CA ASN A 55 1.10 -9.02 -2.33
C ASN A 55 2.03 -8.13 -1.50
N GLN A 56 2.82 -7.27 -2.16
CA GLN A 56 3.68 -6.32 -1.46
C GLN A 56 2.87 -5.37 -0.59
N ALA A 57 1.81 -4.78 -1.14
CA ALA A 57 0.93 -3.88 -0.41
C ALA A 57 0.33 -4.56 0.84
N TRP A 58 -0.09 -5.82 0.72
CA TRP A 58 -0.60 -6.59 1.85
C TRP A 58 0.45 -6.85 2.92
N GLN A 59 1.68 -7.24 2.53
CA GLN A 59 2.77 -7.46 3.48
C GLN A 59 3.11 -6.18 4.26
N THR A 60 3.22 -5.04 3.55
CA THR A 60 3.51 -3.74 4.17
C THR A 60 2.43 -3.31 5.16
N LEU A 61 1.14 -3.47 4.82
CA LEU A 61 0.03 -3.05 5.69
C LEU A 61 -0.26 -4.04 6.83
N ARG A 62 0.06 -5.32 6.66
CA ARG A 62 -0.13 -6.36 7.68
C ARG A 62 0.89 -6.26 8.81
N HIS A 63 2.14 -5.92 8.49
CA HIS A 63 3.20 -5.81 9.49
C HIS A 63 3.13 -4.45 10.19
N PRO A 64 2.96 -4.39 11.53
CA PRO A 64 2.74 -3.13 12.24
C PRO A 64 3.93 -2.15 12.15
N LEU A 65 5.16 -2.68 12.03
CA LEU A 65 6.37 -1.89 11.82
C LEU A 65 6.43 -1.29 10.41
N MET A 66 6.30 -2.13 9.38
CA MET A 66 6.28 -1.65 7.98
C MET A 66 5.13 -0.68 7.72
N ARG A 67 3.97 -0.91 8.35
CA ARG A 67 2.83 0.01 8.29
C ARG A 67 3.17 1.36 8.92
N ALA A 68 3.88 1.38 10.05
CA ALA A 68 4.31 2.62 10.69
C ALA A 68 5.25 3.41 9.77
N GLU A 69 6.25 2.74 9.18
CA GLU A 69 7.18 3.32 8.21
C GLU A 69 6.45 3.87 6.98
N TYR A 70 5.51 3.09 6.42
CA TYR A 70 4.73 3.50 5.26
C TYR A 70 3.80 4.68 5.58
N CYS A 71 3.13 4.68 6.74
CA CYS A 71 2.34 5.82 7.20
C CYS A 71 3.19 7.08 7.40
N PHE A 72 4.39 6.93 7.96
CA PHE A 72 5.34 8.04 8.11
C PHE A 72 5.77 8.60 6.76
N LEU A 73 6.11 7.72 5.81
CA LEU A 73 6.48 8.09 4.45
C LEU A 73 5.34 8.83 3.72
N CYS A 74 4.11 8.30 3.78
CA CYS A 74 2.94 8.97 3.20
C CYS A 74 2.71 10.36 3.81
N THR A 75 2.89 10.50 5.13
CA THR A 75 2.72 11.80 5.81
C THR A 75 3.80 12.80 5.38
N ALA A 76 5.05 12.35 5.25
CA ALA A 76 6.18 13.18 4.82
C ALA A 76 6.06 13.63 3.36
N LEU A 77 5.43 12.83 2.49
CA LEU A 77 5.23 13.15 1.07
C LEU A 77 4.03 14.09 0.80
N ILE A 78 3.12 14.24 1.77
CA ILE A 78 1.88 15.03 1.62
C ILE A 78 1.99 16.43 2.27
N SER A 79 3.04 16.69 3.06
CA SER A 79 3.26 18.01 3.67
C SER A 79 4.47 18.73 3.05
N PRO A 80 4.32 19.80 2.25
CA PRO A 80 5.42 20.70 1.91
C PRO A 80 5.82 21.63 3.08
N ALA A 81 5.30 21.43 4.30
CA ALA A 81 5.55 22.28 5.44
C ALA A 81 6.26 21.53 6.56
N SER A 82 7.59 21.42 6.43
CA SER A 82 8.47 21.39 7.61
C SER A 82 9.55 22.47 7.45
N SER A 83 9.09 23.69 7.17
CA SER A 83 9.80 24.90 7.56
C SER A 83 9.17 25.37 8.87
N ILE A 84 10.01 25.79 9.84
CA ILE A 84 9.67 26.40 11.14
C ILE A 84 9.33 25.34 12.22
N LEU A 85 10.09 25.06 13.29
CA LEU A 85 10.86 25.91 14.22
C LEU A 85 12.13 25.19 14.71
N CYS A 86 13.31 25.74 14.40
CA CYS A 86 14.46 25.70 15.31
C CYS A 86 14.80 27.15 15.66
N ALA A 87 13.90 27.78 16.43
CA ALA A 87 14.19 29.04 17.10
C ALA A 87 14.71 28.69 18.49
N THR A 88 16.03 28.54 18.62
CA THR A 88 16.69 28.66 19.93
C THR A 88 16.94 30.14 20.18
N PRO A 89 16.45 30.73 21.28
CA PRO A 89 16.89 32.06 21.69
C PRO A 89 18.32 31.92 22.23
N ARG A 90 19.26 32.57 21.57
CA ARG A 90 20.61 32.79 22.08
C ARG A 90 20.49 33.78 23.25
N SER A 91 20.78 33.32 24.46
CA SER A 91 21.18 34.16 25.60
C SER A 91 22.64 33.88 25.90
#